data_AF-A0A091G0W6-F1
#
_entry.id   AF-A0A091G0W6-F1
#
_cell.length_a   1.000
_cell.length_b   1.000
_cell.length_c   1.000
_cell.angle_alpha   90.00
_cell.angle_beta   90.00
_cell.angle_gamma   90.00
#
_symmetry.space_group_name_H-M   'P 1'
#
loop_
_entity.id
_entity.type
_entity.pdbx_description
1 polymer ?
#
loop_
_entity_poly.entity_id
_entity_poly.type
_entity_poly.pdbx_seq_one_letter_code
_entity_poly.pdbx_strand_id
1 'polypeptide(L)'
;MGAPYSRRRGLLSAKAEFVLFGDDDDFLEENYTEVCLEKLKSLKADIVSGRHFFRKPGESVASAIARFQTGENDGPVFDFRFFHINIDARFQGDVELPFTHAIFLARKDLLLSNDIDTFYNRGNGYREESDVQAKIYSRGGKIIMTNDTHSTIIAQYPFLVGPWLILKEKIFRANLKVDKSEVKI
;
A
#
# COMPACT_ATOMS: atom_id res chain seq x y z
N MET A 1 23.51 2.01 -1.55
CA MET A 1 22.68 0.80 -1.56
C MET A 1 21.32 1.21 -1.02
N GLY A 2 20.21 0.86 -1.68
CA GLY A 2 18.86 1.35 -1.34
C GLY A 2 17.97 0.30 -0.66
N ALA A 3 16.70 0.64 -0.45
CA ALA A 3 15.68 -0.21 0.19
C ALA A 3 15.59 -1.67 -0.34
N PRO A 4 15.71 -1.97 -1.66
CA PRO A 4 15.57 -3.33 -2.19
C PRO A 4 16.71 -4.23 -1.71
N TYR A 5 17.91 -3.67 -1.63
CA TYR A 5 19.08 -4.39 -1.14
C TYR A 5 18.89 -4.76 0.33
N SER A 6 18.45 -3.82 1.17
CA SER A 6 18.19 -4.06 2.59
C SER A 6 17.09 -5.09 2.80
N ARG A 7 15.96 -4.98 2.07
CA ARG A 7 14.87 -5.96 2.11
C ARG A 7 15.33 -7.36 1.72
N ARG A 8 16.12 -7.48 0.64
CA ARG A 8 16.68 -8.77 0.22
C ARG A 8 17.64 -9.36 1.25
N ARG A 9 18.52 -8.55 1.84
CA ARG A 9 19.42 -9.00 2.90
C ARG A 9 18.65 -9.46 4.15
N GLY A 10 17.61 -8.72 4.53
CA GLY A 10 16.70 -9.11 5.60
C GLY A 10 16.00 -10.43 5.31
N LEU A 11 15.41 -10.58 4.12
CA LEU A 11 14.74 -11.80 3.68
C LEU A 11 15.65 -13.03 3.71
N LEU A 12 16.89 -12.91 3.23
CA LEU A 12 17.88 -13.99 3.25
C LEU A 12 18.27 -14.38 4.69
N SER A 13 18.31 -13.40 5.60
CA SER A 13 18.71 -13.60 7.00
C SER A 13 17.56 -14.06 7.90
N ALA A 14 16.31 -13.83 7.49
CA ALA A 14 15.12 -14.18 8.25
C ALA A 14 15.06 -15.70 8.50
N LYS A 15 14.70 -16.12 9.72
CA LYS A 15 14.61 -17.54 10.10
C LYS A 15 13.18 -18.07 10.12
N ALA A 16 12.20 -17.17 10.22
CA ALA A 16 10.79 -17.53 10.25
C ALA A 16 10.27 -17.95 8.87
N GLU A 17 9.20 -18.74 8.87
CA GLU A 17 8.46 -19.15 7.67
C GLU A 17 7.77 -17.96 6.99
N PHE A 18 7.24 -17.04 7.80
CA PHE A 18 6.58 -15.82 7.36
C PHE A 18 7.46 -14.60 7.64
N VAL A 19 7.44 -13.63 6.73
CA VAL A 19 8.17 -12.38 6.83
C VAL A 19 7.19 -11.23 6.70
N LEU A 20 7.18 -10.36 7.71
CA LEU A 20 6.52 -9.06 7.66
C LEU A 20 7.56 -8.02 7.22
N PHE A 21 7.32 -7.36 6.11
CA PHE A 21 8.04 -6.13 5.78
C PHE A 21 7.42 -4.96 6.52
N GLY A 22 8.28 -4.05 6.99
CA GLY A 22 7.91 -2.81 7.66
C GLY A 22 8.75 -1.65 7.12
N ASP A 23 8.39 -0.44 7.54
CA ASP A 23 9.18 0.77 7.36
C ASP A 23 9.54 1.36 8.73
N ASP A 24 10.56 2.23 8.79
CA ASP A 24 11.08 2.76 10.05
C ASP A 24 10.23 3.90 10.65
N ASP A 25 9.26 4.41 9.90
CA ASP A 25 8.33 5.47 10.32
C ASP A 25 6.84 5.04 10.30
N ASP A 26 6.58 3.75 10.14
CA ASP A 26 5.26 3.14 10.24
C ASP A 26 4.91 2.73 11.69
N PHE A 27 3.67 3.00 12.07
CA PHE A 27 3.06 2.56 13.32
C PHE A 27 2.00 1.51 13.03
N LEU A 28 2.21 0.29 13.51
CA LEU A 28 1.28 -0.82 13.35
C LEU A 28 0.34 -0.92 14.57
N GLU A 29 -0.91 -1.31 14.34
CA GLU A 29 -1.76 -1.77 15.43
C GLU A 29 -1.16 -3.01 16.13
N GLU A 30 -1.44 -3.17 17.42
CA GLU A 30 -0.88 -4.25 18.24
C GLU A 30 -1.19 -5.65 17.66
N ASN A 31 -2.36 -5.81 17.03
CA ASN A 31 -2.83 -7.05 16.43
C ASN A 31 -2.42 -7.23 14.95
N TYR A 32 -1.63 -6.31 14.36
CA TYR A 32 -1.40 -6.27 12.92
C TYR A 32 -0.86 -7.58 12.34
N THR A 33 0.19 -8.11 12.97
CA THR A 33 0.83 -9.35 12.52
C THR A 33 -0.09 -10.56 12.70
N GLU A 34 -0.86 -10.60 13.79
CA GLU A 34 -1.81 -11.68 14.09
C GLU A 34 -2.92 -11.72 13.03
N VAL A 35 -3.59 -10.59 12.81
CA VAL A 35 -4.65 -10.46 11.80
C VAL A 35 -4.14 -10.83 10.41
N CYS A 36 -2.97 -10.30 10.01
CA CYS A 36 -2.39 -10.62 8.70
C CYS A 36 -2.09 -12.12 8.56
N LEU A 37 -1.56 -12.76 9.60
CA LEU A 37 -1.23 -14.19 9.57
C LEU A 37 -2.50 -15.07 9.51
N GLU A 38 -3.53 -14.72 10.27
CA GLU A 38 -4.81 -15.42 10.23
C GLU A 38 -5.49 -15.30 8.87
N LYS A 39 -5.51 -14.11 8.28
CA LYS A 39 -6.06 -13.86 6.94
C LYS A 39 -5.27 -14.60 5.86
N LEU A 40 -3.95 -14.61 5.95
CA LEU A 40 -3.07 -15.33 5.02
C LEU A 40 -3.44 -16.81 4.97
N LYS A 41 -3.66 -17.43 6.14
CA LYS A 41 -4.06 -18.83 6.27
C LYS A 41 -5.51 -19.09 5.86
N SER A 42 -6.46 -18.33 6.41
CA SER A 42 -7.90 -18.57 6.25
C SER A 42 -8.38 -18.27 4.82
N LEU A 43 -7.88 -17.21 4.20
CA LEU A 43 -8.24 -16.81 2.85
C LEU A 43 -7.39 -17.50 1.77
N LYS A 44 -6.41 -18.31 2.18
CA LYS A 44 -5.39 -18.92 1.32
C LYS A 44 -4.73 -17.85 0.44
N ALA A 45 -4.38 -16.72 1.05
CA ALA A 45 -3.70 -15.63 0.37
C ALA A 45 -2.18 -15.88 0.36
N ASP A 46 -1.52 -15.32 -0.64
CA ASP A 46 -0.07 -15.36 -0.80
C ASP A 46 0.61 -14.18 -0.10
N ILE A 47 -0.07 -13.02 -0.12
CA ILE A 47 0.34 -11.79 0.55
C ILE A 47 -0.87 -11.17 1.26
N VAL A 48 -0.66 -10.68 2.48
CA VAL A 48 -1.67 -9.92 3.23
C VAL A 48 -1.06 -8.67 3.84
N SER A 49 -1.79 -7.55 3.80
CA SER A 49 -1.54 -6.37 4.63
C SER A 49 -2.81 -5.88 5.31
N GLY A 50 -2.65 -5.09 6.37
CA GLY A 50 -3.71 -4.21 6.86
C GLY A 50 -3.90 -3.00 5.94
N ARG A 51 -4.66 -2.00 6.41
CA ARG A 51 -4.74 -0.70 5.74
C ARG A 51 -3.48 0.10 6.02
N HIS A 52 -3.10 0.93 5.06
CA HIS A 52 -2.05 1.92 5.26
C HIS A 52 -2.57 3.29 4.89
N PHE A 53 -2.37 4.28 5.77
CA PHE A 53 -2.81 5.64 5.53
C PHE A 53 -2.01 6.65 6.34
N PHE A 54 -2.10 7.92 5.92
CA PHE A 54 -1.39 9.02 6.57
C PHE A 54 -2.12 9.50 7.83
N ARG A 55 -1.35 9.71 8.89
CA ARG A 55 -1.81 10.48 10.05
C ARG A 55 -1.77 11.97 9.74
N LYS A 56 -2.77 12.72 10.21
CA LYS A 56 -2.74 14.19 10.18
C LYS A 56 -1.77 14.71 11.25
N PRO A 57 -1.17 15.89 11.06
CA PRO A 57 -0.31 16.49 12.06
C PRO A 57 -0.98 16.57 13.43
N GLY A 58 -0.30 16.06 14.47
CA GLY A 58 -0.79 16.04 15.84
C GLY A 58 -1.72 14.86 16.19
N GLU A 59 -2.10 14.00 15.24
CA GLU A 59 -2.90 12.81 15.55
C GLU A 59 -2.07 11.75 16.28
N SER A 60 -2.67 11.16 17.32
CA SER A 60 -2.26 9.85 17.84
C SER A 60 -2.70 8.74 16.89
N VAL A 61 -2.04 7.58 16.95
CA VAL A 61 -2.42 6.40 16.14
C VAL A 61 -3.90 6.05 16.32
N ALA A 62 -4.36 5.99 17.57
CA ALA A 62 -5.77 5.71 17.88
C ALA A 62 -6.73 6.72 17.26
N SER A 63 -6.42 8.03 17.33
CA SER A 63 -7.27 9.06 16.71
C SER A 63 -7.27 8.99 15.19
N ALA A 64 -6.14 8.65 14.58
CA ALA A 64 -6.01 8.50 13.14
C ALA A 64 -6.86 7.32 12.62
N ILE A 65 -6.82 6.18 13.32
CA ILE A 65 -7.67 5.01 13.01
C ILE A 65 -9.15 5.34 13.18
N ALA A 66 -9.51 5.98 14.29
CA ALA A 66 -10.90 6.37 14.56
C ALA A 66 -11.46 7.35 13.52
N ARG A 67 -10.61 8.24 12.97
CA ARG A 67 -10.97 9.11 11.85
C ARG A 67 -11.10 8.33 10.54
N PHE A 68 -10.09 7.53 10.22
CA PHE A 68 -9.98 6.89 8.90
C PHE A 68 -11.08 5.87 8.68
N GLN A 69 -11.39 5.06 9.70
CA GLN A 69 -12.43 4.03 9.71
C GLN A 69 -12.33 3.07 8.52
N THR A 70 -12.92 3.44 7.39
CA THR A 70 -13.01 2.65 6.16
C THR A 70 -12.35 3.33 4.97
N GLY A 71 -11.95 4.61 5.09
CA GLY A 71 -11.38 5.45 4.04
C GLY A 71 -11.95 6.86 4.05
N GLU A 72 -11.40 7.76 3.22
CA GLU A 72 -11.76 9.17 3.12
C GLU A 72 -12.42 9.58 1.79
N ASN A 73 -12.37 8.75 0.75
CA ASN A 73 -12.98 9.03 -0.56
C ASN A 73 -13.68 7.81 -1.19
N ASP A 74 -14.55 8.03 -2.19
CA ASP A 74 -15.33 6.97 -2.84
C ASP A 74 -14.74 6.52 -4.19
N GLY A 75 -13.45 6.82 -4.42
CA GLY A 75 -12.72 6.33 -5.59
C GLY A 75 -12.43 4.82 -5.50
N PRO A 76 -12.06 4.17 -6.62
CA PRO A 76 -11.67 2.77 -6.59
C PRO A 76 -10.41 2.58 -5.74
N VAL A 77 -10.31 1.45 -5.04
CA VAL A 77 -9.11 1.10 -4.23
C VAL A 77 -7.87 0.97 -5.10
N PHE A 78 -8.04 0.56 -6.37
CA PHE A 78 -6.95 0.43 -7.33
C PHE A 78 -7.30 1.15 -8.63
N ASP A 79 -6.39 2.01 -9.11
CA ASP A 79 -6.46 2.61 -10.44
C ASP A 79 -5.52 1.85 -11.38
N PHE A 80 -6.10 1.05 -12.28
CA PHE A 80 -5.33 0.28 -13.26
C PHE A 80 -4.65 1.13 -14.33
N ARG A 81 -5.11 2.36 -14.58
CA ARG A 81 -4.50 3.25 -15.59
C ARG A 81 -3.16 3.78 -15.10
N PHE A 82 -3.09 4.12 -13.81
CA PHE A 82 -1.87 4.59 -13.16
C PHE A 82 -1.12 3.49 -12.43
N PHE A 83 -1.68 2.29 -12.37
CA PHE A 83 -1.16 1.14 -11.64
C PHE A 83 -0.84 1.53 -10.19
N HIS A 84 -1.86 2.02 -9.48
CA HIS A 84 -1.72 2.69 -8.19
C HIS A 84 -2.84 2.32 -7.20
N ILE A 85 -2.48 2.19 -5.92
CA ILE A 85 -3.42 1.99 -4.82
C ILE A 85 -3.87 3.35 -4.30
N ASN A 86 -5.18 3.60 -4.36
CA ASN A 86 -5.81 4.72 -3.66
C ASN A 86 -5.95 4.35 -2.19
N ILE A 87 -4.95 4.70 -1.38
CA ILE A 87 -4.92 4.36 0.05
C ILE A 87 -6.12 4.93 0.80
N ASP A 88 -6.66 6.07 0.34
CA ASP A 88 -7.78 6.78 0.96
C ASP A 88 -9.16 6.27 0.49
N ALA A 89 -9.23 5.30 -0.42
CA ALA A 89 -10.50 4.75 -0.92
C ALA A 89 -11.31 4.10 0.20
N ARG A 90 -12.63 4.29 0.21
CA ARG A 90 -13.55 3.65 1.16
C ARG A 90 -13.80 2.19 0.81
N PHE A 91 -13.52 1.29 1.75
CA PHE A 91 -13.99 -0.09 1.72
C PHE A 91 -14.06 -0.71 3.12
N GLN A 92 -14.80 -1.80 3.23
CA GLN A 92 -14.93 -2.62 4.44
C GLN A 92 -14.42 -4.03 4.16
N GLY A 93 -13.89 -4.70 5.19
CA GLY A 93 -13.40 -6.06 5.10
C GLY A 93 -12.15 -6.20 4.23
N ASP A 94 -12.13 -7.24 3.40
CA ASP A 94 -10.96 -7.66 2.62
C ASP A 94 -11.13 -7.32 1.13
N VAL A 95 -10.10 -6.76 0.51
CA VAL A 95 -10.06 -6.50 -0.93
C VAL A 95 -8.86 -7.18 -1.57
N GLU A 96 -9.09 -7.81 -2.72
CA GLU A 96 -8.03 -8.41 -3.54
C GLU A 96 -7.46 -7.37 -4.51
N LEU A 97 -6.13 -7.26 -4.55
CA LEU A 97 -5.42 -6.22 -5.32
C LEU A 97 -4.25 -6.82 -6.13
N PRO A 98 -3.79 -6.15 -7.20
CA PRO A 98 -2.58 -6.55 -7.91
C PRO A 98 -1.29 -6.46 -7.07
N PHE A 99 -1.28 -5.57 -6.08
CA PHE A 99 -0.26 -5.42 -5.05
C PHE A 99 -0.84 -4.57 -3.90
N THR A 100 -0.23 -4.63 -2.72
CA THR A 100 -0.50 -3.75 -1.59
C THR A 100 0.68 -2.80 -1.31
N HIS A 101 0.71 -2.10 -0.19
CA HIS A 101 1.78 -1.19 0.23
C HIS A 101 3.02 -1.94 0.76
N ALA A 102 4.02 -1.20 1.24
CA ALA A 102 5.30 -1.73 1.73
C ALA A 102 5.20 -2.67 2.95
N ILE A 103 4.09 -2.58 3.70
CA ILE A 103 3.91 -3.24 4.99
C ILE A 103 3.04 -4.47 4.84
N PHE A 104 3.65 -5.58 4.41
CA PHE A 104 2.91 -6.80 4.11
C PHE A 104 3.57 -8.04 4.68
N LEU A 105 2.75 -9.04 4.98
CA LEU A 105 3.13 -10.36 5.42
C LEU A 105 3.05 -11.33 4.24
N ALA A 106 4.09 -12.14 4.06
CA ALA A 106 4.12 -13.20 3.06
C ALA A 106 4.99 -14.38 3.52
N ARG A 107 4.85 -15.52 2.84
CA ARG A 107 5.77 -16.65 3.04
C ARG A 107 7.16 -16.32 2.48
N LYS A 108 8.20 -16.67 3.25
CA LYS A 108 9.59 -16.45 2.88
C LYS A 108 9.95 -17.14 1.57
N ASP A 109 9.55 -18.39 1.37
CA ASP A 109 9.90 -19.19 0.19
C ASP A 109 9.21 -18.68 -1.08
N LEU A 110 7.97 -18.21 -0.97
CA LEU A 110 7.27 -17.51 -2.04
C LEU A 110 8.05 -16.27 -2.48
N LEU A 111 8.50 -15.44 -1.54
CA LEU A 111 9.29 -14.25 -1.85
C LEU A 111 10.63 -14.58 -2.51
N LEU A 112 11.33 -15.60 -2.01
CA LEU A 112 12.61 -16.05 -2.56
C LEU A 112 12.46 -16.64 -3.98
N SER A 113 11.36 -17.33 -4.27
CA SER A 113 11.11 -17.92 -5.60
C SER A 113 10.72 -16.90 -6.68
N ASN A 114 10.29 -15.70 -6.27
CA ASN A 114 9.91 -14.62 -7.20
C ASN A 114 10.99 -13.56 -7.37
N ASP A 115 12.05 -13.62 -6.57
CA ASP A 115 13.19 -12.72 -6.45
C ASP A 115 12.84 -11.22 -6.30
N ILE A 116 13.46 -10.57 -5.33
CA ILE A 116 13.38 -9.10 -5.18
C ILE A 116 14.42 -8.51 -6.14
N ASP A 117 13.94 -7.87 -7.19
CA ASP A 117 14.79 -7.23 -8.19
C ASP A 117 15.60 -6.10 -7.55
N THR A 118 16.93 -6.23 -7.58
CA THR A 118 17.86 -5.24 -7.03
C THR A 118 18.32 -4.23 -8.08
N PHE A 119 17.88 -4.36 -9.34
CA PHE A 119 18.22 -3.48 -10.45
C PHE A 119 17.75 -2.05 -10.24
N TYR A 120 16.64 -1.84 -9.51
CA TYR A 120 16.04 -0.52 -9.23
C TYR A 120 16.88 0.40 -8.32
N ASN A 121 18.21 0.26 -8.25
CA ASN A 121 19.12 1.02 -7.39
C ASN A 121 19.16 2.55 -7.60
N ARG A 122 18.32 3.10 -8.50
CA ARG A 122 18.17 4.53 -8.84
C ARG A 122 16.70 5.00 -8.85
N GLY A 123 15.78 4.25 -8.22
CA GLY A 123 14.34 4.54 -8.20
C GLY A 123 13.88 5.44 -7.03
N ASN A 124 12.56 5.69 -6.99
CA ASN A 124 11.86 6.46 -5.96
C ASN A 124 11.17 5.57 -4.90
N GLY A 125 11.57 4.30 -4.75
CA GLY A 125 10.96 3.34 -3.80
C GLY A 125 9.61 2.73 -4.23
N TYR A 126 8.84 3.41 -5.08
CA TYR A 126 7.48 2.99 -5.44
C TYR A 126 7.40 1.67 -6.21
N ARG A 127 8.26 1.49 -7.22
CA ARG A 127 8.33 0.27 -8.03
C ARG A 127 9.01 -0.88 -7.29
N GLU A 128 9.94 -0.54 -6.41
CA GLU A 128 10.78 -1.48 -5.67
C GLU A 128 9.98 -2.35 -4.69
N GLU A 129 8.92 -1.81 -4.12
CA GLU A 129 8.05 -2.47 -3.14
C GLU A 129 6.95 -3.31 -3.78
N SER A 130 6.49 -2.88 -4.95
CA SER A 130 5.36 -3.47 -5.65
C SER A 130 5.74 -4.54 -6.67
N ASP A 131 6.99 -4.56 -7.18
CA ASP A 131 7.40 -5.48 -8.26
C ASP A 131 7.23 -6.96 -7.90
N VAL A 132 7.76 -7.38 -6.74
CA VAL A 132 7.64 -8.78 -6.29
C VAL A 132 6.18 -9.20 -6.10
N GLN A 133 5.35 -8.27 -5.62
CA GLN A 133 3.93 -8.49 -5.40
C GLN A 133 3.19 -8.63 -6.74
N ALA A 134 3.40 -7.69 -7.66
CA ALA A 134 2.81 -7.72 -8.99
C ALA A 134 3.23 -8.96 -9.80
N LYS A 135 4.47 -9.43 -9.61
CA LYS A 135 4.96 -10.68 -10.21
C LYS A 135 4.23 -11.90 -9.66
N ILE A 136 4.06 -11.99 -8.34
CA ILE A 136 3.26 -13.03 -7.68
C ILE A 136 1.82 -13.00 -8.21
N TYR A 137 1.20 -11.82 -8.25
CA TYR A 137 -0.16 -11.64 -8.77
C TYR A 137 -0.29 -12.08 -10.23
N SER A 138 0.65 -11.68 -11.10
CA SER A 138 0.65 -12.06 -12.53
C SER A 138 0.75 -13.57 -12.78
N ARG A 139 1.20 -14.33 -11.77
CA ARG A 139 1.30 -15.79 -11.77
C ARG A 139 0.09 -16.47 -11.10
N GLY A 140 -0.96 -15.70 -10.80
CA GLY A 140 -2.19 -16.17 -10.16
C GLY A 140 -2.17 -16.12 -8.63
N GLY A 141 -1.17 -15.46 -8.03
CA GLY A 141 -1.09 -15.30 -6.59
C GLY A 141 -2.15 -14.34 -6.04
N LYS A 142 -2.68 -14.64 -4.86
CA LYS A 142 -3.76 -13.91 -4.21
C LYS A 142 -3.22 -12.90 -3.19
N ILE A 143 -3.48 -11.62 -3.40
CA ILE A 143 -2.97 -10.54 -2.55
C ILE A 143 -4.16 -9.80 -1.93
N ILE A 144 -4.20 -9.76 -0.60
CA ILE A 144 -5.31 -9.17 0.16
C ILE A 144 -4.83 -7.95 0.94
N MET A 145 -5.62 -6.88 0.89
CA MET A 145 -5.55 -5.78 1.85
C MET A 145 -6.81 -5.81 2.73
N THR A 146 -6.64 -5.88 4.05
CA THR A 146 -7.75 -5.97 5.02
C THR A 146 -7.96 -4.65 5.76
N ASN A 147 -9.21 -4.33 6.08
CA ASN A 147 -9.61 -3.23 6.97
C ASN A 147 -9.74 -3.66 8.44
N ASP A 148 -9.35 -4.89 8.78
CA ASP A 148 -9.43 -5.43 10.16
C ASP A 148 -8.21 -5.03 11.03
N THR A 149 -7.18 -4.44 10.43
CA THR A 149 -6.01 -3.88 11.12
C THR A 149 -5.33 -2.81 10.27
N HIS A 150 -4.60 -1.89 10.89
CA HIS A 150 -4.06 -0.70 10.26
C HIS A 150 -2.57 -0.49 10.57
N SER A 151 -1.89 0.09 9.60
CA SER A 151 -0.57 0.70 9.66
C SER A 151 -0.72 2.18 9.35
N THR A 152 -0.01 3.04 10.08
CA THR A 152 -0.12 4.47 9.90
C THR A 152 1.25 5.11 9.85
N ILE A 153 1.46 5.96 8.87
CA ILE A 153 2.71 6.70 8.68
C ILE A 153 2.47 8.17 9.00
N ILE A 154 3.46 8.80 9.62
CA ILE A 154 3.42 10.25 9.82
C ILE A 154 3.65 10.89 8.45
N ALA A 155 2.76 11.80 8.03
CA ALA A 155 3.03 12.67 6.90
C ALA A 155 4.22 13.60 7.25
N GLN A 156 5.45 13.12 7.05
CA GLN A 156 6.63 13.96 7.18
C GLN A 156 6.60 14.94 6.00
N TYR A 157 6.56 16.24 6.31
CA TYR A 157 6.71 17.40 5.42
C TYR A 157 5.48 17.90 4.64
N PRO A 158 4.71 18.86 5.20
CA PRO A 158 3.92 19.79 4.39
C PRO A 158 4.75 20.67 3.42
N PHE A 159 6.09 20.69 3.54
CA PHE A 159 6.95 21.61 2.79
C PHE A 159 7.36 21.13 1.38
N LEU A 160 7.32 19.82 1.09
CA LEU A 160 7.73 19.26 -0.21
C LEU A 160 6.54 18.76 -1.07
N VAL A 161 5.42 18.40 -0.45
CA VAL A 161 4.19 17.98 -1.15
C VAL A 161 3.14 19.08 -1.27
N GLY A 162 3.28 20.21 -0.56
CA GLY A 162 2.37 21.35 -0.65
C GLY A 162 2.11 21.82 -2.09
N PRO A 163 3.13 21.98 -2.96
CA PRO A 163 2.90 22.34 -4.35
C PRO A 163 2.22 21.22 -5.15
N TRP A 164 2.51 19.94 -4.86
CA TRP A 164 2.06 18.81 -5.67
C TRP A 164 0.63 18.35 -5.35
N LEU A 165 0.21 18.40 -4.07
CA LEU A 165 -1.18 18.15 -3.68
C LEU A 165 -2.11 19.26 -4.17
N ILE A 166 -1.69 20.53 -4.06
CA ILE A 166 -2.43 21.68 -4.60
C ILE A 166 -2.51 21.59 -6.13
N LEU A 167 -1.46 21.11 -6.79
CA LEU A 167 -1.48 20.90 -8.24
C LEU A 167 -2.41 19.75 -8.65
N LYS A 168 -2.48 18.65 -7.89
CA LYS A 168 -3.47 17.58 -8.11
C LYS A 168 -4.90 18.09 -7.95
N GLU A 169 -5.22 18.84 -6.90
CA GLU A 169 -6.55 19.44 -6.75
C GLU A 169 -6.89 20.46 -7.86
N LYS A 170 -5.92 21.29 -8.26
CA LYS A 170 -6.12 22.28 -9.33
C LYS A 170 -6.26 21.64 -10.71
N ILE A 171 -5.46 20.64 -11.05
CA ILE A 171 -5.55 19.89 -12.32
C ILE A 171 -6.86 19.09 -12.37
N PHE A 172 -7.26 18.46 -11.27
CA PHE A 172 -8.52 17.73 -11.18
C PHE A 172 -9.73 18.66 -11.35
N ARG A 173 -9.73 19.86 -10.75
CA ARG A 173 -10.79 20.85 -10.94
C ARG A 173 -10.76 21.52 -12.33
N ALA A 174 -9.60 21.66 -12.95
CA ALA A 174 -9.48 22.22 -14.30
C ALA A 174 -10.03 21.29 -15.39
N ASN A 175 -9.84 19.97 -15.24
CA ASN A 175 -10.31 18.96 -16.19
C ASN A 175 -11.80 18.59 -16.05
N LEU A 176 -12.50 19.14 -15.05
CA LEU A 176 -13.95 18.96 -14.88
C LEU A 176 -14.79 20.09 -15.50
N LYS A 177 -14.18 21.11 -16.10
CA LYS A 177 -14.88 22.00 -17.04
C LYS A 177 -14.98 21.33 -18.41
N VAL A 178 -15.79 20.28 -18.47
CA VAL A 178 -16.31 19.78 -19.74
C VAL A 178 -17.22 20.88 -20.29
N ASP A 179 -16.80 21.45 -21.41
CA ASP A 179 -17.62 22.35 -22.20
C ASP A 179 -18.89 21.59 -22.64
N LYS A 180 -20.04 22.06 -22.18
CA LYS A 180 -21.36 21.49 -22.52
C LYS A 180 -21.90 22.00 -23.86
N SER A 181 -21.08 22.62 -24.71
CA SER A 181 -21.56 23.21 -25.96
C SER A 181 -21.47 22.32 -27.22
N GLU A 182 -20.93 21.10 -27.15
CA GLU A 182 -20.83 20.20 -28.32
C GLU A 182 -21.53 18.84 -28.18
N VAL A 183 -22.77 18.83 -27.67
CA VAL A 183 -23.71 17.73 -27.95
C VAL A 183 -24.91 18.29 -28.70
N LYS A 184 -24.81 18.30 -30.04
CA LYS A 184 -26.00 18.38 -30.90
C LYS A 184 -26.52 16.95 -31.11
N ILE A 185 -27.76 16.73 -30.68
CA ILE A 185 -28.61 15.61 -31.09
C ILE A 185 -28.95 15.80 -32.57
#